data_AF-A0A0Q8PNJ4-F1
#
_entry.id   AF-A0A0Q8PNJ4-F1
#
_cell.length_a   1.000
_cell.length_b   1.000
_cell.length_c   1.000
_cell.angle_alpha   90.00
_cell.angle_beta   90.00
_cell.angle_gamma   90.00
#
_symmetry.space_group_name_H-M   'P 1'
#
loop_
_entity.id
_entity.type
_entity.pdbx_description
1 polymer ?
#
loop_
_entity_poly.entity_id
_entity_poly.type
_entity_poly.pdbx_seq_one_letter_code
_entity_poly.pdbx_strand_id
1 'polypeptide(L)'
;MSTEGLVRRVAELLREVVGEDRAWLDAVRPDTLVDGELLLESHELAAWSLALRRHYGERVDLVEYVAGLDIDRIIALTVGEVATHVAAGAGT
;
A
#
# COMPACT_ATOMS: atom_id res chain seq x y z
N MET A 1 4.07 -16.48 -2.42
CA MET A 1 2.95 -15.60 -2.82
C MET A 1 3.38 -14.85 -4.07
N SER A 2 2.61 -14.86 -5.15
CA SER A 2 2.97 -14.12 -6.38
C SER A 2 2.83 -12.61 -6.18
N THR A 3 3.69 -11.80 -6.80
CA THR A 3 3.69 -10.33 -6.68
C THR A 3 2.32 -9.72 -7.01
N GLU A 4 1.68 -10.18 -8.07
CA GLU A 4 0.34 -9.72 -8.49
C GLU A 4 -0.73 -10.02 -7.43
N GLY A 5 -0.67 -11.20 -6.80
CA GLY A 5 -1.59 -11.56 -5.72
C GLY A 5 -1.40 -10.69 -4.48
N LEU A 6 -0.16 -10.28 -4.18
CA LEU A 6 0.12 -9.39 -3.07
C LEU A 6 -0.34 -7.96 -3.35
N VAL A 7 -0.08 -7.43 -4.56
CA VAL A 7 -0.62 -6.13 -5.03
C VAL A 7 -2.13 -6.10 -4.83
N ARG A 8 -2.82 -7.16 -5.27
CA ARG A 8 -4.26 -7.24 -5.10
C ARG A 8 -4.69 -7.22 -3.64
N ARG A 9 -3.96 -7.91 -2.76
CA ARG A 9 -4.31 -7.99 -1.34
C ARG A 9 -4.05 -6.69 -0.59
N VAL A 10 -2.96 -5.98 -0.89
CA VAL A 10 -2.69 -4.66 -0.28
C VAL A 10 -3.70 -3.61 -0.76
N ALA A 11 -4.09 -3.66 -2.03
CA ALA A 11 -5.12 -2.79 -2.58
C ALA A 11 -6.52 -3.08 -2.00
N GLU A 12 -6.85 -4.34 -1.72
CA GLU A 12 -8.12 -4.71 -1.05
C GLU A 12 -8.18 -4.11 0.37
N LEU A 13 -7.08 -4.14 1.12
CA LEU A 13 -7.00 -3.51 2.44
C LEU A 13 -7.13 -1.98 2.35
N LEU A 14 -6.55 -1.37 1.31
CA LEU A 14 -6.70 0.06 1.08
C LEU A 14 -8.16 0.42 0.73
N ARG A 15 -8.80 -0.34 -0.16
CA ARG A 15 -10.21 -0.13 -0.53
C ARG A 15 -11.12 -0.10 0.69
N GLU A 16 -10.90 -1.01 1.65
CA GLU A 16 -11.66 -1.03 2.91
C GLU A 16 -11.45 0.24 3.76
N VAL A 17 -10.26 0.84 3.72
CA VAL A 17 -9.93 2.09 4.43
C VAL A 17 -10.60 3.30 3.77
N VAL A 18 -10.51 3.41 2.44
CA VAL A 18 -11.05 4.55 1.69
C VAL A 18 -12.56 4.44 1.41
N GLY A 19 -13.18 3.29 1.70
CA GLY A 19 -14.62 3.08 1.52
C GLY A 19 -15.05 2.93 0.07
N GLU A 20 -14.12 2.56 -0.82
CA GLU A 20 -14.35 2.44 -2.26
C GLU A 20 -14.95 1.10 -2.67
N ASP A 21 -15.43 1.01 -3.90
CA ASP A 21 -16.11 -0.19 -4.40
C ASP A 21 -15.18 -1.19 -5.11
N ARG A 22 -15.77 -2.24 -5.68
CA ARG A 22 -15.00 -3.27 -6.41
C ARG A 22 -14.41 -2.75 -7.72
N ALA A 23 -15.09 -1.83 -8.41
CA ALA A 23 -14.61 -1.27 -9.66
C ALA A 23 -13.37 -0.40 -9.44
N TRP A 24 -13.33 0.38 -8.35
CA TRP A 24 -12.13 1.09 -7.92
C TRP A 24 -10.96 0.13 -7.72
N LEU A 25 -11.19 -0.95 -6.99
CA LEU A 25 -10.15 -1.95 -6.72
C LEU A 25 -9.67 -2.68 -8.01
N ASP A 26 -10.57 -2.92 -8.96
CA ASP A 26 -10.24 -3.51 -10.27
C ASP A 26 -9.42 -2.56 -11.16
N ALA A 27 -9.49 -1.25 -10.93
CA ALA A 27 -8.68 -0.26 -11.63
C ALA A 27 -7.25 -0.12 -11.08
N VAL A 28 -6.99 -0.57 -9.85
CA VAL A 28 -5.65 -0.49 -9.23
C VAL A 28 -4.69 -1.48 -9.88
N ARG A 29 -3.55 -0.97 -10.35
CA ARG A 29 -2.48 -1.72 -11.00
C ARG A 29 -1.19 -1.64 -10.18
N PRO A 30 -0.18 -2.50 -10.44
CA PRO A 30 1.10 -2.42 -9.74
C PRO A 30 1.83 -1.08 -9.91
N ASP A 31 1.66 -0.42 -11.05
CA ASP A 31 2.27 0.89 -11.37
C ASP A 31 1.46 2.09 -10.87
N THR A 32 0.28 1.86 -10.27
CA THR A 32 -0.56 2.94 -9.76
C THR A 32 0.15 3.72 -8.66
N LEU A 33 0.21 5.04 -8.82
CA LEU A 33 0.85 5.96 -7.87
C LEU A 33 -0.03 6.20 -6.63
N VAL A 34 0.58 6.07 -5.45
CA VAL A 34 -0.10 6.29 -4.17
C VAL A 34 -0.49 7.76 -3.99
N ASP A 35 0.43 8.69 -4.26
CA ASP A 35 0.18 10.12 -4.13
C ASP A 35 -0.56 10.69 -5.35
N GLY A 36 -0.09 10.38 -6.57
CA GLY A 36 -0.59 11.04 -7.78
C GLY A 36 -1.87 10.48 -8.40
N GLU A 37 -2.13 9.18 -8.27
CA GLU A 37 -3.33 8.53 -8.86
C GLU A 37 -4.38 8.18 -7.81
N LEU A 38 -3.96 7.64 -6.66
CA LEU A 38 -4.88 7.32 -5.56
C LEU A 38 -5.21 8.54 -4.70
N LEU A 39 -4.43 9.62 -4.80
CA LEU A 39 -4.58 10.85 -4.02
C LEU A 39 -4.69 10.57 -2.51
N LEU A 40 -3.92 9.60 -2.03
CA LEU A 40 -4.06 9.06 -0.69
C LEU A 40 -3.74 10.13 0.36
N GLU A 41 -4.68 10.39 1.26
CA GLU A 41 -4.47 11.33 2.35
C GLU A 41 -3.58 10.73 3.45
N SER A 42 -2.93 11.60 4.23
CA SER A 42 -2.03 11.17 5.32
C SER A 42 -2.72 10.30 6.38
N HIS A 43 -4.01 10.55 6.63
CA HIS A 43 -4.81 9.78 7.58
C HIS A 43 -5.18 8.39 7.03
N GLU A 44 -5.42 8.28 5.73
CA GLU A 44 -5.69 7.02 5.03
C GLU A 44 -4.41 6.18 4.93
N LEU A 45 -3.26 6.81 4.68
CA LEU A 45 -1.95 6.15 4.75
C LEU A 45 -1.69 5.53 6.12
N ALA A 46 -1.99 6.26 7.20
CA ALA A 46 -1.83 5.75 8.56
C ALA A 46 -2.78 4.57 8.85
N ALA A 47 -4.03 4.66 8.42
CA ALA A 47 -5.00 3.57 8.56
C ALA A 47 -4.62 2.34 7.72
N TRP A 48 -4.12 2.54 6.50
CA TRP A 48 -3.64 1.48 5.62
C TRP A 48 -2.41 0.79 6.21
N SER A 49 -1.45 1.55 6.76
CA SER A 49 -0.30 1.01 7.50
C SER A 49 -0.75 0.11 8.65
N LEU A 50 -1.71 0.56 9.47
CA LEU A 50 -2.24 -0.24 10.56
C LEU A 50 -2.92 -1.54 10.08
N ALA A 51 -3.68 -1.46 8.98
CA ALA A 51 -4.31 -2.63 8.37
C ALA A 51 -3.24 -3.64 7.90
N LEU A 52 -2.20 -3.16 7.20
CA LEU A 52 -1.09 -3.99 6.74
C LEU A 52 -0.36 -4.67 7.91
N ARG A 53 -0.03 -3.93 8.98
CA ARG A 53 0.58 -4.51 10.19
C ARG A 53 -0.28 -5.59 10.81
N ARG A 54 -1.59 -5.37 10.93
CA ARG A 54 -2.52 -6.35 11.50
C ARG A 54 -2.54 -7.65 10.69
N HIS A 55 -2.39 -7.56 9.37
CA HIS A 55 -2.48 -8.71 8.46
C HIS A 55 -1.13 -9.41 8.22
N TYR A 56 -0.01 -8.69 8.27
CA TYR A 56 1.31 -9.19 7.86
C TYR A 56 2.37 -9.10 8.96
N GLY A 57 2.04 -8.52 10.11
CA GLY A 57 2.91 -8.41 11.29
C GLY A 57 3.56 -7.04 11.44
N GLU A 58 4.13 -6.81 12.63
CA GLU A 58 4.67 -5.52 13.08
C GLU A 58 5.80 -4.95 12.19
N ARG A 59 6.48 -5.79 11.42
CA ARG A 59 7.57 -5.36 10.52
C ARG A 59 7.07 -4.64 9.27
N VAL A 60 5.77 -4.72 8.97
CA VAL A 60 5.14 -4.09 7.80
C VAL A 60 4.59 -2.73 8.21
N ASP A 61 5.49 -1.79 8.50
CA ASP A 61 5.16 -0.42 8.85
C ASP A 61 5.29 0.50 7.64
N LEU A 62 4.17 0.76 6.97
CA LEU A 62 4.15 1.64 5.81
C LEU A 62 4.38 3.11 6.16
N VAL A 63 4.02 3.56 7.37
CA VAL A 63 4.23 4.96 7.77
C VAL A 63 5.71 5.20 8.01
N GLU A 64 6.37 4.30 8.73
CA GLU A 64 7.82 4.38 8.95
C GLU A 64 8.58 4.20 7.64
N TYR A 65 8.12 3.32 6.75
CA TYR A 65 8.69 3.18 5.41
C TYR A 65 8.64 4.49 4.62
N VAL A 66 7.46 5.13 4.53
CA VAL A 66 7.27 6.40 3.81
C VAL A 66 8.05 7.54 4.46
N ALA A 67 8.13 7.59 5.79
CA ALA A 67 8.90 8.61 6.52
C ALA A 67 10.41 8.55 6.25
N GLY A 68 10.92 7.40 5.80
CA GLY A 68 12.32 7.23 5.38
C GLY A 68 12.62 7.61 3.93
N LEU A 69 11.60 7.97 3.14
CA LEU A 69 11.75 8.33 1.73
C LEU A 69 11.95 9.85 1.56
N ASP A 70 12.69 10.24 0.52
CA ASP A 70 12.70 11.63 0.06
C ASP A 70 11.41 11.97 -0.70
N ILE A 71 11.18 13.26 -0.94
CA ILE A 71 9.94 13.74 -1.57
C ILE A 71 9.74 13.18 -2.99
N ASP A 72 10.80 13.10 -3.78
CA ASP A 72 10.74 12.57 -5.15
C ASP A 72 10.32 11.10 -5.12
N ARG A 73 10.80 10.37 -4.10
CA ARG A 73 10.48 8.96 -3.90
C ARG A 73 9.08 8.74 -3.34
N ILE A 74 8.56 9.64 -2.53
CA ILE A 74 7.16 9.61 -2.07
C ILE A 74 6.22 9.80 -3.26
N ILE A 75 6.49 10.81 -4.11
CA ILE A 75 5.69 11.10 -5.31
C ILE A 75 5.69 9.91 -6.28
N ALA A 76 6.83 9.21 -6.40
CA ALA A 76 6.98 8.05 -7.28
C ALA A 76 6.56 6.71 -6.64
N LEU A 77 6.02 6.71 -5.41
CA LEU A 77 5.68 5.47 -4.72
C LEU A 77 4.47 4.78 -5.38
N THR A 78 4.67 3.52 -5.77
CA THR A 78 3.62 2.70 -6.41
C THR A 78 3.02 1.67 -5.46
N VAL A 79 1.81 1.20 -5.77
CA VAL A 79 1.18 0.07 -5.05
C VAL A 79 2.04 -1.20 -5.12
N GLY A 80 2.75 -1.43 -6.24
CA GLY A 80 3.69 -2.55 -6.40
C GLY A 80 4.86 -2.49 -5.42
N GLU A 81 5.35 -1.30 -5.11
CA GLU A 81 6.42 -1.10 -4.14
C GLU A 81 5.93 -1.27 -2.71
N VAL A 82 4.71 -0.84 -2.41
CA VAL A 82 4.06 -1.16 -1.13
C VAL A 82 3.93 -2.67 -0.96
N ALA A 83 3.50 -3.39 -2.00
CA ALA A 83 3.47 -4.85 -1.98
C ALA A 83 4.88 -5.45 -1.76
N THR A 84 5.91 -4.88 -2.38
CA THR A 84 7.30 -5.34 -2.18
C THR A 84 7.78 -5.11 -0.74
N HIS A 85 7.46 -3.97 -0.14
CA HIS A 85 7.72 -3.69 1.28
C HIS A 85 7.03 -4.72 2.19
N VAL A 86 5.76 -5.03 1.92
CA VAL A 86 4.98 -6.04 2.65
C VAL A 86 5.63 -7.42 2.52
N ALA A 87 6.06 -7.82 1.32
CA ALA A 87 6.72 -9.11 1.10
C ALA A 87 8.03 -9.23 1.90
N ALA A 88 8.81 -8.16 1.99
CA ALA A 88 10.06 -8.13 2.75
C ALA A 88 9.81 -8.23 4.27
N GLY A 89 8.76 -7.57 4.78
CA GLY A 89 8.42 -7.58 6.21
C GLY A 89 7.70 -8.84 6.68
N ALA A 90 6.91 -9.48 5.82
CA ALA A 90 6.08 -10.64 6.16
C ALA A 90 6.86 -11.96 6.39
N GLY A 91 8.18 -11.97 6.13
CA GLY A 91 9.01 -13.17 6.33
C GLY A 91 8.53 -14.37 5.52
N THR A 92 8.71 -14.28 4.19
CA THR A 92 8.67 -15.47 3.32
C THR A 92 10.04 -16.11 3.24
#